data_AF-A0A3A8QRX0-F1
#
_entry.id   AF-A0A3A8QRX0-F1
#
_cell.length_a   1.000
_cell.length_b   1.000
_cell.length_c   1.000
_cell.angle_alpha   90.00
_cell.angle_beta   90.00
_cell.angle_gamma   90.00
#
_symmetry.space_group_name_H-M   'P 1'
#
loop_
_entity.id
_entity.type
_entity.pdbx_description
1 polymer ?
#
loop_
_entity_poly.entity_id
_entity_poly.type
_entity_poly.pdbx_seq_one_letter_code
_entity_poly.pdbx_strand_id
1 'polypeptide(L)'
;MLLEPMATITVDLSTDPISYHPGPEVKHGDTVVFSMGSYPPAYTADVVFPDGTCLTVPGPYSLGGSSLTTSSSQTVSMTAHKGLYSFNATIHDGTRAEGTAPLHPTERDRKNGGIDVTGDPPEDPV
;
A
#
# COMPACT_ATOMS: atom_id res chain seq x y z
N MET A 1 -7.59 -14.82 -27.08
CA MET A 1 -6.73 -14.94 -25.88
C MET A 1 -7.19 -13.84 -24.95
N LEU A 2 -7.94 -14.19 -23.90
CA LEU A 2 -8.40 -13.20 -22.93
C LEU A 2 -7.17 -12.77 -22.14
N LEU A 3 -6.76 -11.50 -22.27
CA LEU A 3 -5.93 -10.87 -21.25
C LEU A 3 -6.64 -11.11 -19.92
N GLU A 4 -6.00 -11.80 -18.97
CA GLU A 4 -6.55 -11.88 -17.62
C GLU A 4 -6.78 -10.43 -17.15
N PRO A 5 -7.99 -10.07 -16.71
CA PRO A 5 -8.27 -8.70 -16.31
C PRO A 5 -7.41 -8.37 -15.09
N MET A 6 -6.58 -7.34 -15.21
CA MET A 6 -5.87 -6.76 -14.07
C MET A 6 -6.88 -6.42 -12.97
N ALA A 7 -6.74 -7.03 -11.80
CA ALA A 7 -7.55 -6.76 -10.64
C ALA A 7 -7.01 -5.54 -9.90
N THR A 8 -7.93 -4.76 -9.33
CA THR A 8 -7.59 -3.64 -8.47
C THR A 8 -7.91 -4.01 -7.03
N ILE A 9 -6.90 -4.00 -6.17
CA ILE A 9 -7.02 -4.29 -4.75
C ILE A 9 -6.94 -3.00 -3.99
N THR A 10 -7.94 -2.73 -3.15
CA THR A 10 -7.97 -1.54 -2.30
C THR A 10 -7.58 -1.93 -0.89
N VAL A 11 -6.52 -1.31 -0.39
CA VAL A 11 -6.01 -1.41 0.98
C VAL A 11 -6.56 -0.22 1.75
N ASP A 12 -7.55 -0.45 2.60
CA ASP A 12 -8.17 0.60 3.39
C ASP A 12 -7.49 0.73 4.76
N LEU A 13 -6.73 1.81 4.91
CA LEU A 13 -5.97 2.11 6.13
C LEU A 13 -6.86 2.71 7.23
N SER A 14 -8.11 3.07 6.96
CA SER A 14 -9.02 3.64 7.96
C SER A 14 -9.59 2.61 8.92
N THR A 15 -9.50 1.34 8.58
CA THR A 15 -9.97 0.20 9.39
C THR A 15 -8.86 -0.34 10.30
N ASP A 16 -9.25 -0.90 11.45
CA ASP A 16 -8.35 -1.55 12.42
C ASP A 16 -8.89 -2.95 12.78
N PRO A 17 -8.30 -4.05 12.28
CA PRO A 17 -7.13 -4.15 11.38
C PRO A 17 -7.39 -3.63 9.95
N ILE A 18 -6.32 -3.43 9.15
CA ILE A 18 -6.41 -2.99 7.75
C ILE A 18 -7.31 -3.95 6.96
N SER A 19 -8.23 -3.38 6.18
CA SER A 19 -9.14 -4.12 5.31
C SER A 19 -8.64 -4.13 3.87
N TYR A 20 -8.85 -5.26 3.22
CA TYR A 20 -8.44 -5.49 1.83
C TYR A 20 -9.67 -5.86 1.02
N HIS A 21 -9.88 -5.17 -0.10
CA HIS A 21 -11.00 -5.44 -0.99
C HIS A 21 -10.49 -5.68 -2.42
N PRO A 22 -10.77 -6.85 -3.04
CA PRO A 22 -11.53 -8.00 -2.51
C PRO A 22 -10.77 -8.88 -1.49
N GLY A 23 -9.43 -8.76 -1.41
CA GLY A 23 -8.58 -9.51 -0.48
C GLY A 23 -7.12 -9.03 -0.57
N PRO A 24 -6.22 -9.53 0.31
CA PRO A 24 -4.80 -9.13 0.32
C PRO A 24 -3.96 -9.81 -0.78
N GLU A 25 -4.55 -10.80 -1.48
CA GLU A 25 -3.92 -11.60 -2.52
C GLU A 25 -3.88 -10.81 -3.84
N VAL A 26 -2.67 -10.50 -4.32
CA VAL A 26 -2.42 -9.81 -5.59
C VAL A 26 -1.69 -10.75 -6.57
N LYS A 27 -1.84 -10.48 -7.86
CA LYS A 27 -1.03 -11.08 -8.93
C LYS A 27 -0.08 -10.05 -9.54
N HIS A 28 0.90 -10.53 -10.29
CA HIS A 28 1.78 -9.68 -11.10
C HIS A 28 0.97 -8.86 -12.10
N GLY A 29 1.19 -7.55 -12.13
CA GLY A 29 0.42 -6.63 -12.96
C GLY A 29 -0.90 -6.13 -12.34
N ASP A 30 -1.32 -6.65 -11.17
CA ASP A 30 -2.46 -6.08 -10.45
C ASP A 30 -2.17 -4.69 -9.94
N THR A 31 -3.22 -3.92 -9.68
CA THR A 31 -3.12 -2.57 -9.14
C THR A 31 -3.50 -2.55 -7.67
N VAL A 32 -2.55 -2.21 -6.81
CA VAL A 32 -2.75 -2.00 -5.38
C VAL A 32 -3.06 -0.53 -5.15
N VAL A 33 -4.22 -0.25 -4.57
CA VAL A 33 -4.68 1.09 -4.25
C VAL A 33 -4.71 1.28 -2.75
N PHE A 34 -3.90 2.18 -2.21
CA PHE A 34 -3.98 2.54 -0.80
C PHE A 34 -5.00 3.67 -0.61
N SER A 35 -5.94 3.44 0.29
CA SER A 35 -7.00 4.37 0.62
C SER A 35 -6.90 4.81 2.08
N MET A 36 -7.06 6.11 2.29
CA MET A 36 -7.25 6.71 3.61
C MET A 36 -8.70 6.60 4.09
N GLY A 37 -9.60 6.07 3.27
CA GLY A 37 -10.99 5.74 3.65
C GLY A 37 -11.71 6.90 4.34
N SER A 38 -12.02 6.69 5.62
CA SER A 38 -12.76 7.66 6.47
C SER A 38 -11.89 8.73 7.15
N TYR A 39 -10.58 8.77 6.92
CA TYR A 39 -9.73 9.80 7.52
C TYR A 39 -10.02 11.19 6.93
N PRO A 40 -9.90 12.26 7.73
CA PRO A 40 -10.02 13.63 7.24
C PRO A 40 -8.96 13.95 6.17
N PRO A 41 -9.23 14.87 5.23
CA PRO A 41 -8.29 15.23 4.16
C PRO A 41 -6.99 15.90 4.66
N ALA A 42 -6.98 16.37 5.91
CA ALA A 42 -5.77 16.89 6.56
C ALA A 42 -4.80 15.78 6.99
N TYR A 43 -5.26 14.53 7.04
CA TYR A 43 -4.45 13.40 7.47
C TYR A 43 -3.61 12.92 6.30
N THR A 44 -2.36 12.59 6.58
CA THR A 44 -1.46 11.92 5.67
C THR A 44 -1.13 10.53 6.20
N ALA A 45 -0.64 9.63 5.35
CA ALA A 45 -0.10 8.36 5.79
C ALA A 45 1.17 8.01 5.03
N ASP A 46 2.14 7.42 5.70
CA ASP A 46 3.37 6.95 5.07
C ASP A 46 3.44 5.43 5.11
N VAL A 47 3.50 4.80 3.93
CA VAL A 47 3.53 3.34 3.77
C VAL A 47 4.93 2.89 3.39
N VAL A 48 5.61 2.20 4.29
CA VAL A 48 7.00 1.76 4.15
C VAL A 48 7.08 0.24 4.06
N PHE A 49 7.84 -0.27 3.10
CA PHE A 49 8.12 -1.70 2.92
C PHE A 49 9.54 -2.03 3.41
N PRO A 50 9.72 -2.45 4.68
CA PRO A 50 11.05 -2.67 5.25
C PRO A 50 11.82 -3.84 4.61
N ASP A 51 11.09 -4.88 4.18
CA ASP A 51 11.67 -6.12 3.63
C ASP A 51 11.74 -6.11 2.09
N GLY A 52 11.47 -4.96 1.46
CA GLY A 52 11.32 -4.81 0.01
C GLY A 52 9.86 -4.76 -0.42
N THR A 53 9.59 -4.20 -1.60
CA THR A 53 8.21 -4.06 -2.14
C THR A 53 7.98 -4.98 -3.34
N CYS A 54 6.74 -5.40 -3.52
CA CYS A 54 6.27 -6.08 -4.73
C CYS A 54 5.84 -5.11 -5.83
N LEU A 55 5.89 -3.80 -5.59
CA LEU A 55 5.35 -2.77 -6.48
C LEU A 55 6.42 -2.25 -7.47
N THR A 56 5.98 -1.75 -8.62
CA THR A 56 6.85 -1.26 -9.70
C THR A 56 7.71 -0.06 -9.30
N VAL A 57 7.18 0.85 -8.48
CA VAL A 57 7.93 2.01 -7.99
C VAL A 57 8.28 1.76 -6.53
N PRO A 58 9.54 1.50 -6.16
CA PRO A 58 9.94 1.37 -4.77
C PRO A 58 9.82 2.73 -4.05
N GLY A 59 9.21 2.75 -2.87
CA GLY A 59 9.17 3.96 -2.05
C GLY A 59 8.79 3.67 -0.60
N PRO A 60 8.92 4.67 0.29
CA PRO A 60 7.80 5.06 1.13
C PRO A 60 6.71 5.72 0.26
N TYR A 61 5.46 5.32 0.43
CA TYR A 61 4.32 5.95 -0.24
C TYR A 61 3.61 6.88 0.72
N SER A 62 3.59 8.17 0.41
CA SER A 62 2.85 9.15 1.18
C SER A 62 1.45 9.34 0.57
N LEU A 63 0.42 9.13 1.38
CA LEU A 63 -1.00 9.25 1.02
C LEU A 63 -1.58 10.50 1.69
N GLY A 64 -2.49 11.20 1.02
CA GLY A 64 -3.21 12.35 1.59
C GLY A 64 -2.45 13.68 1.58
N GLY A 65 -3.07 14.71 2.17
CA GLY A 65 -2.58 16.10 2.14
C GLY A 65 -2.90 16.83 0.83
N SER A 66 -2.73 18.16 0.81
CA SER A 66 -2.95 19.01 -0.39
C SER A 66 -2.07 18.63 -1.59
N SER A 67 -1.11 17.74 -1.38
CA SER A 67 -0.26 17.15 -2.39
C SER A 67 -0.81 15.75 -2.70
N LEU A 68 -1.67 15.66 -3.72
CA LEU A 68 -2.02 14.41 -4.43
C LEU A 68 -0.79 13.82 -5.15
N THR A 69 0.36 13.81 -4.50
CA THR A 69 1.63 13.48 -5.13
C THR A 69 1.92 12.02 -4.90
N THR A 70 1.65 11.30 -5.99
CA THR A 70 2.36 10.11 -6.42
C THR A 70 1.79 8.82 -5.83
N SER A 71 0.68 8.44 -6.46
CA SER A 71 0.27 7.06 -6.66
C SER A 71 -0.46 6.40 -5.50
N SER A 72 -1.69 6.85 -5.27
CA SER A 72 -2.67 6.05 -4.54
C SER A 72 -2.79 4.65 -5.15
N SER A 73 -2.59 4.51 -6.47
CA SER A 73 -2.57 3.25 -7.21
C SER A 73 -1.16 2.89 -7.67
N GLN A 74 -0.68 1.73 -7.26
CA GLN A 74 0.62 1.17 -7.61
C GLN A 74 0.45 -0.19 -8.23
N THR A 75 1.15 -0.45 -9.34
CA THR A 75 1.09 -1.75 -10.00
C THR A 75 2.07 -2.72 -9.37
N VAL A 76 1.69 -3.97 -9.20
CA VAL A 76 2.58 -5.07 -8.79
C VAL A 76 3.58 -5.33 -9.92
N SER A 77 4.86 -5.30 -9.58
CA SER A 77 5.93 -5.55 -10.53
C SER A 77 5.85 -6.96 -11.10
N MET A 78 6.02 -7.09 -12.42
CA MET A 78 6.10 -8.39 -13.11
C MET A 78 7.30 -9.23 -12.69
N THR A 79 8.29 -8.60 -12.05
CA THR A 79 9.51 -9.24 -11.55
C THR A 79 9.50 -9.47 -10.03
N ALA A 80 8.40 -9.15 -9.34
CA ALA A 80 8.29 -9.41 -7.90
C ALA A 80 8.34 -10.92 -7.62
N HIS A 81 9.00 -11.31 -6.52
CA HIS A 81 8.92 -12.69 -6.06
C HIS A 81 7.53 -12.98 -5.50
N LYS A 82 7.13 -14.26 -5.51
CA LYS A 82 5.92 -14.68 -4.81
C LYS A 82 6.16 -14.69 -3.31
N GLY A 83 5.14 -14.31 -2.56
CA GLY A 83 5.18 -14.31 -1.10
C GLY A 83 4.53 -13.07 -0.49
N LEU A 84 4.60 -13.02 0.84
CA LEU A 84 4.01 -11.96 1.63
C LEU A 84 4.98 -10.78 1.75
N TYR A 85 4.55 -9.62 1.26
CA TYR A 85 5.26 -8.35 1.37
C TYR A 85 4.63 -7.52 2.49
N SER A 86 5.28 -7.54 3.65
CA SER A 86 4.91 -6.72 4.81
C SER A 86 5.16 -5.24 4.55
N PHE A 87 4.21 -4.41 4.95
CA PHE A 87 4.34 -2.96 4.96
C PHE A 87 3.88 -2.38 6.30
N ASN A 88 4.47 -1.25 6.65
CA ASN A 88 4.11 -0.44 7.79
C ASN A 88 3.52 0.86 7.30
N ALA A 89 2.24 1.09 7.56
CA ALA A 89 1.57 2.35 7.34
C ALA A 89 1.58 3.18 8.64
N THR A 90 2.06 4.40 8.58
CA THR A 90 2.03 5.35 9.70
C THR A 90 1.07 6.48 9.34
N ILE A 91 -0.01 6.64 10.10
CA ILE A 91 -0.97 7.72 9.90
C ILE A 91 -0.51 8.98 10.64
N HIS A 92 -0.56 10.11 9.98
CA HIS A 92 -0.24 11.43 10.49
C HIS A 92 -1.48 12.32 10.39
N ASP A 93 -1.90 12.91 11.50
CA ASP A 93 -3.10 13.79 11.57
C ASP A 93 -2.88 15.20 10.95
N GLY A 94 -1.72 15.46 10.35
CA GLY A 94 -1.41 16.75 9.72
C GLY A 94 -1.10 17.90 10.68
N THR A 95 -1.32 17.74 12.00
CA THR A 95 -0.92 18.73 13.01
C THR A 95 0.56 18.62 13.43
N ARG A 96 1.28 17.59 12.95
CA ARG A 96 2.67 17.30 13.36
C ARG A 96 3.66 17.92 12.38
N ALA A 97 4.42 18.91 12.83
CA ALA A 97 5.54 19.48 12.09
C ALA A 97 6.72 18.51 12.00
N GLU A 98 7.34 18.40 10.82
CA GLU A 98 8.58 17.66 10.60
C GLU A 98 9.67 18.19 11.54
N GLY A 99 10.24 17.31 12.39
CA GLY A 99 11.38 17.64 13.25
C GLY A 99 11.15 17.57 14.77
N THR A 100 9.94 17.24 15.25
CA THR A 100 9.75 16.98 16.68
C THR A 100 9.93 15.49 16.95
N ALA A 101 11.02 15.12 17.64
CA ALA A 101 11.25 13.75 18.11
C ALA A 101 10.01 13.23 18.86
N PRO A 102 9.55 12.00 18.58
CA PRO A 102 8.23 11.57 19.01
C PRO A 102 8.15 11.41 20.53
N LEU A 103 7.19 12.11 21.16
CA LEU A 103 6.49 11.57 22.32
C LEU A 103 5.57 10.46 21.79
N HIS A 104 6.16 9.29 21.45
CA HIS A 104 5.52 8.06 20.98
C HIS A 104 4.41 8.25 19.90
N PRO A 105 4.63 7.90 18.61
CA PRO A 105 3.49 7.50 17.79
C PRO A 105 2.76 6.39 18.56
N THR A 106 1.51 6.63 18.90
CA THR A 106 0.70 5.64 19.59
C THR A 106 0.58 4.41 18.69
N GLU A 107 0.53 3.21 19.28
CA GLU A 107 0.41 1.97 18.49
C GLU A 107 -0.81 1.97 17.55
N ARG A 108 -1.82 2.81 17.83
CA ARG A 108 -2.99 3.03 16.96
C ARG A 108 -2.68 3.73 15.64
N ASP A 109 -1.63 4.55 15.57
CA ASP A 109 -1.26 5.29 14.38
C ASP A 109 -0.40 4.44 13.42
N ARG A 110 0.18 3.34 13.92
CA ARG A 110 0.98 2.39 13.14
C ARG A 110 0.12 1.18 12.78
N LYS A 111 -0.04 0.95 11.49
CA LYS A 111 -0.76 -0.20 10.96
C LYS A 111 0.20 -1.07 10.18
N ASN A 112 0.26 -2.35 10.55
CA ASN A 112 1.06 -3.33 9.84
C ASN A 112 0.11 -4.07 8.90
N GLY A 113 0.43 -4.07 7.61
CA GLY A 113 -0.30 -4.81 6.60
C GLY A 113 0.64 -5.72 5.82
N GLY A 114 0.06 -6.61 5.03
CA GLY A 114 0.80 -7.44 4.09
C GLY A 114 0.08 -7.51 2.76
N ILE A 115 0.85 -7.56 1.67
CA ILE A 115 0.36 -7.85 0.33
C ILE A 115 0.88 -9.24 -0.03
N ASP A 116 -0.02 -10.18 -0.30
CA ASP A 116 0.37 -11.54 -0.61
C ASP A 116 0.39 -11.74 -2.13
N VAL A 117 1.59 -11.90 -2.70
CA VAL A 117 1.75 -12.11 -4.14
C VAL A 117 1.59 -13.60 -4.42
N THR A 118 0.38 -14.02 -4.81
CA THR A 118 0.01 -15.44 -5.03
C THR A 118 0.03 -15.87 -6.50
N GLY A 119 -0.09 -14.93 -7.44
CA GLY A 119 -0.12 -15.23 -8.87
C GLY A 119 1.22 -15.72 -9.43
N ASP A 120 1.18 -16.66 -10.38
CA ASP A 120 2.28 -16.82 -11.34
C ASP A 120 2.39 -15.57 -12.20
N PRO A 121 3.62 -15.07 -12.50
CA PRO A 121 3.77 -14.13 -13.60
C PRO A 121 3.14 -14.78 -14.85
N PRO A 122 2.45 -14.03 -15.72
CA PRO A 122 1.89 -14.60 -16.94
C PRO A 122 3.01 -15.34 -17.66
N GLU A 123 2.79 -16.63 -17.92
CA GLU A 123 3.70 -17.42 -18.72
C GLU A 123 3.73 -16.76 -20.11
N ASP A 124 4.88 -16.19 -20.48
CA ASP A 124 5.13 -15.73 -21.84
C ASP A 124 4.83 -16.90 -22.79
N PRO A 125 3.90 -16.76 -23.76
CA PRO A 125 3.64 -17.83 -24.71
C PRO A 125 4.86 -17.95 -25.63
N VAL A 126 5.54 -19.10 -25.56
CA VAL A 126 6.59 -19.53 -26.49
C VAL A 126 6.00 -19.81 -27.88
#